data_AF-A0A1H9L2Z9-F1
#
_entry.id   AF-A0A1H9L2Z9-F1
#
_cell.length_a   1.000
_cell.length_b   1.000
_cell.length_c   1.000
_cell.angle_alpha   90.00
_cell.angle_beta   90.00
_cell.angle_gamma   90.00
#
_symmetry.space_group_name_H-M   'P 1'
#
loop_
_entity.id
_entity.type
_entity.pdbx_description
1 polymer ?
#
loop_
_entity_poly.entity_id
_entity_poly.type
_entity_poly.pdbx_seq_one_letter_code
_entity_poly.pdbx_strand_id
1 'polypeptide(L)' 'MRFMVFVRSSKPVAALHGDGLLRAGVLLDAGDLVPGACGVSGYWLIDVRDAEEAVERVRRIPLPACVVEIRQVAVV' A
#
# COMPACT_ATOMS: atom_id res chain seq x y z
N MET A 1 10.92 6.94 6.73
CA MET A 1 9.81 7.88 6.46
C MET A 1 8.56 7.05 6.22
N ARG A 2 7.44 7.45 6.82
CA ARG A 2 6.20 6.67 6.70
C ARG A 2 5.38 7.11 5.50
N PHE A 3 4.90 6.13 4.75
CA PHE A 3 4.01 6.33 3.60
C PHE A 3 2.78 5.45 3.72
N MET A 4 1.63 6.06 3.49
CA MET A 4 0.36 5.35 3.32
C MET A 4 0.13 5.12 1.84
N VAL A 5 -0.05 3.86 1.48
CA VAL A 5 -0.32 3.40 0.12
C VAL A 5 -1.76 2.93 0.07
N PHE A 6 -2.61 3.62 -0.68
CA PHE A 6 -3.99 3.24 -0.90
C PHE A 6 -4.13 2.52 -2.23
N VAL A 7 -4.86 1.41 -2.21
CA VAL A 7 -5.21 0.65 -3.41
C VAL A 7 -6.68 0.87 -3.72
N ARG A 8 -6.98 1.20 -4.98
CA ARG A 8 -8.33 1.36 -5.50
C ARG A 8 -8.56 0.32 -6.58
N SER A 9 -9.36 -0.69 -6.27
CA SER A 9 -9.71 -1.78 -7.16
C SER A 9 -11.15 -2.25 -6.91
N SER A 10 -11.74 -2.93 -7.90
CA SER A 10 -13.06 -3.56 -7.78
C SER A 10 -13.06 -4.85 -6.93
N LYS A 11 -11.88 -5.33 -6.52
CA LYS A 11 -11.67 -6.51 -5.67
C LYS A 11 -10.78 -6.17 -4.48
N PRO A 12 -10.83 -6.91 -3.36
CA PRO A 12 -9.85 -6.79 -2.27
C PRO A 12 -8.46 -7.20 -2.79
N VAL A 13 -7.43 -6.40 -2.51
CA VAL A 13 -6.09 -6.55 -3.10
C VAL A 13 -4.96 -6.33 -2.08
N ALA A 14 -5.18 -5.56 -1.00
CA ALA A 14 -4.07 -5.15 -0.14
C ALA A 14 -3.56 -6.32 0.73
N ALA A 15 -4.45 -7.11 1.34
CA ALA A 15 -4.03 -8.23 2.19
C ALA A 15 -3.33 -9.35 1.40
N LEU A 16 -3.70 -9.53 0.13
CA LEU A 16 -3.20 -10.64 -0.71
C LEU A 16 -1.80 -10.38 -1.32
N HIS A 17 -1.33 -9.13 -1.31
CA HIS A 17 -0.14 -8.73 -2.05
C HIS A 17 0.93 -8.03 -1.18
N GLY A 18 0.76 -8.05 0.15
CA GLY A 18 1.67 -7.40 1.10
C GLY A 18 2.97 -8.17 1.42
N ASP A 19 3.09 -9.44 1.03
CA ASP A 19 4.21 -10.32 1.40
C ASP A 19 5.60 -9.77 1.03
N GLY A 20 5.71 -9.10 -0.12
CA GLY A 20 6.96 -8.49 -0.56
C GLY A 20 7.41 -7.34 0.36
N LEU A 21 6.46 -6.58 0.89
CA LEU A 21 6.71 -5.49 1.83
C LEU A 21 7.05 -6.03 3.22
N LEU A 22 6.34 -7.09 3.65
CA LEU A 22 6.59 -7.77 4.92
C LEU A 22 7.99 -8.40 4.95
N ARG A 23 8.35 -9.18 3.92
CA ARG A 23 9.68 -9.81 3.81
C ARG A 23 10.82 -8.81 3.73
N ALA A 24 10.55 -7.62 3.18
CA ALA A 24 11.50 -6.52 3.15
C ALA A 24 11.67 -5.80 4.50
N GLY A 25 10.83 -6.10 5.50
CA GLY A 25 10.83 -5.45 6.81
C GLY A 25 10.33 -4.00 6.77
N VAL A 26 9.63 -3.59 5.70
CA VAL A 26 9.15 -2.21 5.52
C VAL A 26 7.67 -2.05 5.81
N LEU A 27 6.91 -3.15 5.96
CA LEU A 27 5.48 -3.11 6.23
C LEU A 27 5.22 -2.87 7.72
N LEU A 28 4.56 -1.77 8.04
CA LEU A 28 4.13 -1.44 9.40
C LEU A 28 2.71 -1.91 9.70
N ASP A 29 1.80 -1.75 8.73
CA ASP A 29 0.40 -2.16 8.85
C ASP A 29 -0.24 -2.41 7.48
N ALA A 30 -1.28 -3.23 7.42
CA ALA A 30 -2.01 -3.54 6.20
C ALA A 30 -3.47 -3.88 6.51
N GLY A 31 -4.38 -3.46 5.64
CA GLY A 31 -5.80 -3.81 5.78
C GLY A 31 -6.55 -3.73 4.45
N ASP A 32 -7.43 -4.71 4.23
CA ASP A 32 -8.49 -4.58 3.22
C ASP A 32 -9.66 -3.80 3.82
N LEU A 33 -10.23 -2.92 3.01
CA LEU A 33 -11.39 -2.12 3.38
C LEU A 33 -12.67 -2.75 2.79
N VAL A 34 -13.80 -2.50 3.45
CA VAL A 34 -15.10 -2.96 2.98
C VAL A 34 -15.37 -2.37 1.57
N PRO A 35 -15.77 -3.19 0.59
CA PRO A 35 -16.09 -2.71 -0.75
C PRO A 35 -17.10 -1.55 -0.72
N GLY A 36 -16.81 -0.48 -1.46
CA GLY A 36 -17.66 0.72 -1.54
C GLY A 36 -17.30 1.85 -0.58
N ALA A 37 -16.35 1.64 0.35
CA ALA A 37 -15.82 2.72 1.18
C ALA A 37 -14.93 3.67 0.35
N CYS A 38 -15.48 4.82 -0.07
CA CYS A 38 -14.74 5.91 -0.75
C CYS A 38 -13.89 5.49 -1.98
N GLY A 39 -14.24 4.36 -2.61
CA GLY A 39 -13.52 3.81 -3.76
C GLY A 39 -12.11 3.29 -3.45
N VAL A 40 -11.78 3.03 -2.18
CA VAL A 40 -10.53 2.41 -1.74
C VAL A 40 -10.81 0.98 -1.31
N SER A 41 -10.04 0.02 -1.82
CA SER A 41 -10.18 -1.41 -1.53
C SER A 41 -9.25 -1.89 -0.43
N GLY A 42 -8.16 -1.16 -0.15
CA GLY A 42 -7.25 -1.48 0.93
C GLY A 42 -6.08 -0.51 1.04
N TYR A 43 -5.23 -0.75 2.03
CA TYR A 43 -4.06 0.07 2.28
C TYR A 43 -2.85 -0.72 2.79
N TRP A 44 -1.67 -0.13 2.61
CA TRP A 44 -0.44 -0.48 3.34
C TRP A 44 0.13 0.78 3.99
N LEU A 45 0.59 0.64 5.23
CA LEU A 45 1.47 1.61 5.87
C LEU A 45 2.89 1.06 5.82
N ILE A 46 3.81 1.78 5.18
CA ILE A 46 5.21 1.36 5.02
C ILE A 46 6.18 2.38 5.60
N ASP A 47 7.33 1.91 6.07
CA ASP A 47 8.47 2.73 6.46
C ASP A 47 9.65 2.49 5.51
N VAL A 48 10.00 3.52 4.74
CA VAL A 48 11.04 3.49 3.70
C VAL A 48 11.86 4.77 3.73
N ARG A 49 13.00 4.81 3.04
CA ARG A 49 13.91 5.98 3.14
C ARG A 49 13.29 7.25 2.58
N ASP A 50 12.61 7.15 1.44
CA ASP A 50 12.06 8.27 0.68
C ASP A 50 10.87 7.85 -0.21
N ALA A 51 10.32 8.82 -0.94
CA ALA A 51 9.18 8.62 -1.83
C ALA A 51 9.53 7.76 -3.06
N GLU A 52 10.79 7.79 -3.52
CA GLU A 52 11.23 6.99 -4.66
C GLU A 52 11.24 5.51 -4.29
N GLU A 53 11.79 5.17 -3.13
CA GLU A 53 11.74 3.81 -2.59
C GLU A 53 10.29 3.33 -2.40
N ALA A 54 9.39 4.19 -1.89
CA ALA A 54 7.97 3.83 -1.76
C ALA A 54 7.37 3.42 -3.11
N VAL A 55 7.61 4.20 -4.17
CA VAL A 55 7.13 3.92 -5.52
C VAL A 55 7.76 2.64 -6.08
N GLU A 56 9.07 2.45 -5.93
CA GLU A 56 9.75 1.24 -6.42
C GLU A 56 9.21 -0.03 -5.78
N ARG A 57 8.99 -0.01 -4.47
CA ARG A 57 8.47 -1.17 -3.72
C ARG A 57 7.07 -1.53 -4.22
N VAL A 58 6.18 -0.54 -4.34
CA VAL A 58 4.81 -0.73 -4.84
C VAL A 58 4.80 -1.26 -6.27
N ARG A 59 5.66 -0.73 -7.15
CA ARG A 59 5.77 -1.19 -8.55
C ARG A 59 6.20 -2.65 -8.71
N ARG A 60 6.92 -3.21 -7.73
CA ARG A 60 7.35 -4.63 -7.75
C ARG A 60 6.24 -5.60 -7.33
N ILE A 61 5.13 -5.09 -6.80
CA ILE A 61 4.00 -5.91 -6.38
C ILE A 61 3.17 -6.27 -7.62
N PRO A 62 2.89 -7.56 -7.87
CA PRO A 62 2.10 -7.99 -9.01
C PRO A 62 0.61 -7.69 -8.75
N LEU A 63 0.21 -6.45 -8.97
CA LEU A 63 -1.17 -5.99 -8.78
C LEU A 63 -1.99 -6.17 -10.05
N PRO A 64 -3.30 -6.48 -9.95
CA PRO A 64 -4.21 -6.38 -11.08
C PRO A 64 -4.35 -4.92 -11.54
N ALA A 65 -5.08 -4.68 -12.65
CA ALA A 65 -5.42 -3.33 -13.08
C ALA A 65 -6.14 -2.57 -11.94
N CYS A 66 -5.42 -1.66 -11.30
CA CYS A 66 -5.87 -0.88 -10.15
C CYS A 66 -5.19 0.50 -10.16
N VAL A 67 -5.72 1.41 -9.35
CA VAL A 67 -5.09 2.71 -9.10
C VAL A 67 -4.45 2.66 -7.72
N VAL A 68 -3.18 3.05 -7.64
CA VAL A 68 -2.44 3.14 -6.37
C VAL A 68 -2.10 4.59 -6.11
N GLU A 69 -2.40 5.04 -4.89
CA GLU A 69 -2.11 6.38 -4.40
C GLU A 69 -1.14 6.29 -3.24
N ILE A 70 -0.02 7.01 -3.31
CA ILE A 70 1.04 6.98 -2.29
C ILE A 70 1.11 8.36 -1.64
N ARG A 71 0.98 8.42 -0.31
CA ARG A 71 1.05 9.65 0.46
C ARG A 71 2.03 9.52 1.60
N GLN A 72 2.91 10.51 1.77
CA GLN A 72 3.74 10.61 2.96
C GLN A 72 2.87 10.98 4.16
N VAL A 73 3.12 10.34 5.31
CA VAL A 73 2.44 10.64 6.58
C VAL A 73 3.46 11.04 7.64
N ALA A 74 3.10 12.05 8.43
CA ALA A 74 3.92 12.51 9.55
C ALA A 74 3.59 11.67 10.80
N VAL A 75 4.59 11.42 11.63
CA VAL A 75 4.41 10.91 12.99
C VAL A 75 4.40 12.12 13.90
N VAL A 76 3.28 12.38 14.55
CA VAL A 76 3.10 13.51 15.49
C VAL A 76 3.06 12.98 16.90
#